data_AF-A0AAJ1IKL5-F1
#
_entry.id   AF-A0AAJ1IKL5-F1
#
_cell.length_a   1.000
_cell.length_b   1.000
_cell.length_c   1.000
_cell.angle_alpha   90.00
_cell.angle_beta   90.00
_cell.angle_gamma   90.00
#
_symmetry.space_group_name_H-M   'P 1'
#
loop_
_entity.id
_entity.type
_entity.pdbx_description
1 polymer ?
#
loop_
_entity_poly.entity_id
_entity_poly.type
_entity_poly.pdbx_seq_one_letter_code
_entity_poly.pdbx_strand_id
1 'polypeptide(L)'
;MKENDKQVLSQLGVDNLVSLIEKYADIDEFFNEYIEHYIRSEDENYFRLKKIIENIEDEDEYTIRSTLSEYFREIELLIKDPKKGIQLITKFYDNYEFIESVFEEYLYNCDEDFEFFSYSAQDLFFKYIRACEDREYVLDKIIELIYIEGFETYFTFVNSISTSLSKDEQLTLASNLINQSLKLPFIKYDLIADLAKQIPDGSLFERAVIKDISNNNKYDLLKIAEVYCAEEKYDIALSKLKSYSTSNYVDEEQMIKLYIEIYKGLKNTTKQIEYATTLFENHPTIKHLD
;
A
#
# COMPACT_ATOMS: atom_id res chain seq x y z
N MET A 1 -12.01 -0.26 -31.22
CA MET A 1 -12.75 -1.35 -31.90
C MET A 1 -14.21 -1.28 -31.49
N LYS A 2 -15.18 -1.40 -32.41
CA LYS A 2 -16.60 -1.34 -32.04
C LYS A 2 -17.02 -2.66 -31.40
N GLU A 3 -18.02 -2.63 -30.53
CA GLU A 3 -18.48 -3.81 -29.78
C GLU A 3 -18.99 -4.94 -30.70
N ASN A 4 -19.56 -4.56 -31.85
CA ASN A 4 -19.95 -5.48 -32.92
C ASN A 4 -18.74 -6.21 -33.53
N ASP A 5 -17.60 -5.52 -33.66
CA ASP A 5 -16.38 -6.11 -34.23
C ASP A 5 -15.81 -7.22 -33.33
N LYS A 6 -15.89 -7.05 -32.00
CA LYS A 6 -15.48 -8.10 -31.02
C LYS A 6 -16.33 -9.35 -31.15
N GLN A 7 -17.65 -9.19 -31.26
CA GLN A 7 -18.57 -10.33 -31.41
C GLN A 7 -18.33 -11.06 -32.73
N VAL A 8 -18.14 -10.33 -33.83
CA VAL A 8 -17.83 -10.94 -35.13
C VAL A 8 -16.50 -11.71 -35.08
N LEU A 9 -15.45 -11.14 -34.48
CA LEU A 9 -14.17 -11.83 -34.31
C LEU A 9 -14.30 -13.13 -33.50
N SER A 10 -15.10 -13.12 -32.42
CA SER A 10 -15.32 -14.33 -31.59
C SER A 10 -16.05 -15.47 -32.33
N GLN A 11 -16.73 -15.16 -33.44
CA GLN A 11 -17.50 -16.13 -34.23
C GLN A 11 -16.74 -16.67 -35.46
N LEU A 12 -15.57 -16.09 -35.80
CA LEU A 12 -14.82 -16.47 -37.00
C LEU A 12 -14.27 -17.90 -36.95
N GLY A 13 -14.17 -18.51 -35.77
CA GLY A 13 -13.54 -19.82 -35.59
C GLY A 13 -12.01 -19.74 -35.70
N VAL A 14 -11.33 -20.75 -35.15
CA VAL A 14 -9.86 -20.72 -34.97
C VAL A 14 -9.11 -20.59 -36.29
N ASP A 15 -9.50 -21.33 -37.33
CA ASP A 15 -8.77 -21.36 -38.62
C ASP A 15 -8.79 -20.01 -39.35
N ASN A 16 -9.93 -19.30 -39.30
CA ASN A 16 -10.03 -17.97 -39.91
C ASN A 16 -9.26 -16.92 -39.09
N LEU A 17 -9.22 -17.07 -37.76
CA LEU A 17 -8.42 -16.20 -36.90
C LEU A 17 -6.93 -16.40 -37.16
N VAL A 18 -6.45 -17.64 -37.26
CA VAL A 18 -5.05 -17.95 -37.60
C VAL A 18 -4.69 -17.36 -38.96
N SER A 19 -5.52 -17.57 -39.99
CA SER A 19 -5.28 -17.03 -41.33
C SER A 19 -5.24 -15.49 -41.34
N LEU A 20 -6.07 -14.85 -40.51
CA LEU A 20 -6.07 -13.40 -40.36
C LEU A 20 -4.79 -12.92 -39.66
N ILE A 21 -4.38 -13.60 -38.59
CA ILE A 21 -3.16 -13.32 -37.83
C ILE A 21 -1.93 -13.47 -38.73
N GLU A 22 -1.79 -14.57 -39.47
CA GLU A 22 -0.70 -14.78 -40.43
C GLU A 22 -0.62 -13.64 -41.45
N LYS A 23 -1.76 -13.27 -42.03
CA LYS A 23 -1.83 -12.17 -43.00
C LYS A 23 -1.35 -10.83 -42.42
N TYR A 24 -1.66 -10.53 -41.16
CA TYR A 24 -1.24 -9.28 -40.53
C TYR A 24 0.19 -9.34 -40.01
N ALA A 25 0.66 -10.51 -39.58
CA ALA A 25 2.06 -10.72 -39.16
C ALA A 25 3.04 -10.44 -40.31
N ASP A 26 2.67 -10.81 -41.55
CA ASP A 26 3.48 -10.54 -42.74
C ASP A 26 3.55 -9.04 -43.13
N ILE A 27 2.68 -8.20 -42.57
CA ILE A 27 2.53 -6.78 -42.95
C ILE A 27 3.14 -5.85 -41.91
N ASP A 28 3.14 -6.24 -40.64
CA ASP A 28 3.53 -5.40 -39.51
C ASP A 28 4.45 -6.17 -38.54
N GLU A 29 5.72 -5.75 -38.51
CA GLU A 29 6.76 -6.35 -37.66
C GLU A 29 6.42 -6.24 -36.16
N PHE A 30 5.76 -5.14 -35.74
CA PHE A 30 5.30 -4.99 -34.36
C PHE A 30 4.18 -5.98 -34.03
N PHE A 31 3.28 -6.24 -34.98
CA PHE A 31 2.23 -7.24 -34.80
C PHE A 31 2.82 -8.65 -34.69
N ASN A 32 3.85 -8.96 -35.48
CA ASN A 32 4.57 -10.22 -35.36
C ASN A 32 5.26 -10.37 -33.98
N GLU A 33 5.91 -9.32 -33.48
CA GLU A 33 6.51 -9.31 -32.14
C GLU A 33 5.46 -9.57 -31.04
N TYR A 34 4.29 -8.95 -31.12
CA TYR A 34 3.19 -9.24 -30.19
C TYR A 34 2.77 -10.70 -30.26
N ILE A 35 2.57 -11.27 -31.46
CA ILE A 35 2.21 -12.69 -31.61
C ILE A 35 3.27 -13.58 -30.97
N GLU A 36 4.56 -13.30 -31.21
CA GLU A 36 5.64 -14.06 -30.60
C GLU A 36 5.56 -14.03 -29.07
N HIS A 37 5.24 -12.89 -28.46
CA HIS A 37 5.06 -12.80 -27.01
C HIS A 37 3.93 -13.70 -26.51
N TYR A 38 2.81 -13.80 -27.24
CA TYR A 38 1.68 -14.67 -26.86
C TYR A 38 1.92 -16.17 -27.10
N ILE A 39 2.82 -16.53 -28.03
CA ILE A 39 3.15 -17.93 -28.31
C ILE A 39 4.24 -18.44 -27.37
N ARG A 40 5.12 -17.56 -26.87
CA ARG A 40 6.17 -17.91 -25.90
C ARG A 40 5.57 -18.47 -24.62
N SER A 41 6.32 -19.38 -24.01
CA SER A 41 5.99 -19.89 -22.68
C SER A 41 6.02 -18.77 -21.64
N GLU A 42 5.30 -18.96 -20.54
CA GLU A 42 5.32 -18.02 -19.42
C GLU A 42 6.74 -17.79 -18.87
N ASP A 43 7.57 -18.84 -18.81
CA ASP A 43 8.96 -18.72 -18.35
C ASP A 43 9.80 -17.81 -19.26
N GLU A 44 9.67 -17.97 -20.58
CA GLU A 44 10.35 -17.12 -21.55
C GLU A 44 9.90 -15.66 -21.43
N ASN A 45 8.59 -15.43 -21.27
CA ASN A 45 8.05 -14.09 -21.05
C ASN A 45 8.52 -13.49 -19.71
N TYR A 46 8.58 -14.28 -18.64
CA TYR A 46 9.09 -13.83 -17.36
C TYR A 46 10.55 -13.34 -17.47
N PHE A 47 11.44 -14.14 -18.08
CA PHE A 47 12.84 -13.73 -18.22
C PHE A 47 13.02 -12.51 -19.13
N ARG A 48 12.21 -12.40 -20.19
CA ARG A 48 12.22 -11.21 -21.06
C ARG A 48 11.77 -9.96 -20.29
N LEU A 49 10.62 -10.01 -19.64
CA LEU A 49 10.08 -8.88 -18.87
C LEU A 49 11.06 -8.46 -17.78
N LYS A 50 11.62 -9.42 -17.05
CA LYS A 50 12.65 -9.16 -16.05
C LYS A 50 13.85 -8.41 -16.65
N LYS A 51 14.31 -8.82 -17.83
CA LYS A 51 15.41 -8.13 -18.52
C LYS A 51 15.02 -6.72 -18.97
N ILE A 52 13.78 -6.50 -19.40
CA ILE A 52 13.30 -5.16 -19.80
C ILE A 52 13.44 -4.18 -18.64
N ILE A 53 12.89 -4.52 -17.48
CA ILE A 53 12.94 -3.62 -16.32
C ILE A 53 14.35 -3.48 -15.74
N GLU A 54 15.19 -4.51 -15.81
CA GLU A 54 16.60 -4.46 -15.37
C GLU A 54 17.51 -3.59 -16.25
N ASN A 55 17.09 -3.24 -17.47
CA ASN A 55 17.89 -2.41 -18.39
C ASN A 55 17.19 -1.08 -18.71
N ILE A 56 16.29 -0.61 -17.85
CA ILE A 56 15.54 0.64 -18.09
C ILE A 56 16.41 1.91 -17.93
N GLU A 57 17.60 1.76 -17.34
CA GLU A 57 18.49 2.86 -16.89
C GLU A 57 19.12 3.71 -18.01
N ASP A 58 19.00 3.32 -19.29
CA ASP A 58 19.66 3.98 -20.43
C ASP A 58 18.69 4.65 -21.43
N GLU A 59 17.40 4.73 -21.10
CA GLU A 59 16.35 5.15 -22.03
C GLU A 59 15.83 6.58 -21.77
N ASP A 60 15.31 7.25 -22.80
CA ASP A 60 14.64 8.55 -22.66
C ASP A 60 13.20 8.41 -22.10
N GLU A 61 12.62 9.52 -21.62
CA GLU A 61 11.28 9.56 -21.02
C GLU A 61 10.19 8.91 -21.89
N TYR A 62 10.18 9.21 -23.20
CA TYR A 62 9.19 8.67 -24.14
C TYR A 62 9.30 7.14 -24.21
N THR A 63 10.53 6.66 -24.28
CA THR A 63 10.84 5.23 -24.33
C THR A 63 10.45 4.56 -23.02
N ILE A 64 10.85 5.09 -21.87
CA ILE A 64 10.45 4.59 -20.54
C ILE A 64 8.93 4.52 -20.42
N ARG A 65 8.21 5.57 -20.82
CA ARG A 65 6.74 5.61 -20.77
C ARG A 65 6.10 4.50 -21.61
N SER A 66 6.56 4.32 -22.85
CA SER A 66 6.06 3.26 -23.73
C SER A 66 6.38 1.89 -23.14
N THR A 67 7.61 1.68 -22.71
CA THR A 67 8.10 0.43 -22.12
C THR A 67 7.32 0.05 -20.87
N LEU A 68 7.09 0.97 -19.93
CA LEU A 68 6.32 0.69 -18.71
C LEU A 68 4.85 0.38 -19.00
N SER A 69 4.25 1.08 -19.96
CA SER A 69 2.87 0.83 -20.39
C SER A 69 2.70 -0.60 -20.93
N GLU A 70 3.65 -1.04 -21.75
CA GLU A 70 3.66 -2.40 -22.29
C GLU A 70 4.02 -3.44 -21.23
N TYR A 71 5.00 -3.13 -20.37
CA TYR A 71 5.48 -3.98 -19.30
C TYR A 71 4.35 -4.43 -18.37
N PHE A 72 3.57 -3.49 -17.81
CA PHE A 72 2.48 -3.83 -16.90
C PHE A 72 1.35 -4.59 -17.60
N ARG A 73 1.02 -4.20 -18.84
CA ARG A 73 0.01 -4.90 -19.66
C ARG A 73 0.43 -6.34 -19.94
N GLU A 74 1.69 -6.57 -20.29
CA GLU A 74 2.20 -7.90 -20.61
C GLU A 74 2.35 -8.78 -19.37
N ILE A 75 2.73 -8.21 -18.21
CA ILE A 75 2.66 -8.93 -16.94
C ILE A 75 1.25 -9.47 -16.74
N GLU A 76 0.24 -8.61 -16.81
CA GLU A 76 -1.15 -9.00 -16.57
C GLU A 76 -1.65 -10.11 -17.51
N LEU A 77 -1.26 -10.01 -18.79
CA LEU A 77 -1.74 -10.90 -19.84
C LEU A 77 -0.97 -12.22 -19.91
N LEU A 78 0.35 -12.20 -19.69
CA LEU A 78 1.23 -13.33 -19.97
C LEU A 78 1.71 -14.05 -18.71
N ILE A 79 1.70 -13.41 -17.55
CA ILE A 79 2.19 -14.00 -16.30
C ILE A 79 1.00 -14.44 -15.44
N LYS A 80 0.92 -15.75 -15.19
CA LYS A 80 -0.17 -16.42 -14.45
C LYS A 80 0.28 -16.91 -13.10
N ASP A 81 1.54 -17.31 -12.96
CA ASP A 81 2.18 -17.62 -11.69
C ASP A 81 2.26 -16.34 -10.82
N PRO A 82 1.57 -16.32 -9.67
CA PRO A 82 1.57 -15.16 -8.80
C PRO A 82 2.94 -14.77 -8.26
N LYS A 83 3.83 -15.74 -8.02
CA LYS A 83 5.18 -15.44 -7.51
C LYS A 83 6.00 -14.70 -8.55
N LYS A 84 5.92 -15.10 -9.82
CA LYS A 84 6.58 -14.41 -10.93
C LYS A 84 6.04 -13.00 -11.12
N GLY A 85 4.72 -12.84 -11.06
CA GLY A 85 4.07 -11.51 -11.12
C GLY A 85 4.58 -10.60 -10.00
N ILE A 86 4.58 -11.07 -8.76
CA ILE A 86 5.14 -10.35 -7.60
C ILE A 86 6.60 -9.96 -7.84
N GLN A 87 7.45 -10.87 -8.34
CA GLN A 87 8.87 -10.58 -8.59
C GLN A 87 9.09 -9.50 -9.63
N LEU A 88 8.36 -9.55 -10.74
CA LEU A 88 8.47 -8.55 -11.81
C LEU A 88 8.04 -7.16 -11.31
N ILE A 89 7.02 -7.09 -10.45
CA ILE A 89 6.58 -5.81 -9.89
C ILE A 89 7.55 -5.31 -8.83
N THR A 90 8.10 -6.19 -8.00
CA THR A 90 9.20 -5.80 -7.09
C THR A 90 10.40 -5.26 -7.84
N LYS A 91 10.73 -5.83 -9.00
CA LYS A 91 11.81 -5.32 -9.87
C LYS A 91 11.55 -3.92 -10.41
N PHE A 92 10.29 -3.54 -10.62
CA PHE A 92 9.95 -2.14 -10.95
C PHE A 92 10.31 -1.22 -9.78
N TYR A 93 9.98 -1.61 -8.55
CA TYR A 93 10.31 -0.82 -7.37
C TYR A 93 11.81 -0.76 -7.07
N ASP A 94 12.59 -1.78 -7.45
CA ASP A 94 14.05 -1.71 -7.38
C ASP A 94 14.63 -0.57 -8.23
N ASN A 95 13.92 -0.13 -9.27
CA ASN A 95 14.32 0.94 -10.20
C ASN A 95 13.51 2.24 -9.99
N TYR A 96 12.74 2.34 -8.90
CA TYR A 96 11.76 3.41 -8.69
C TYR A 96 12.37 4.81 -8.75
N GLU A 97 13.44 5.05 -7.98
CA GLU A 97 14.12 6.35 -7.88
C GLU A 97 14.66 6.81 -9.25
N PHE A 98 15.21 5.89 -10.04
CA PHE A 98 15.67 6.21 -11.39
C PHE A 98 14.48 6.62 -12.28
N ILE A 99 13.44 5.80 -12.32
CA ILE A 99 12.25 6.06 -13.15
C ILE A 99 11.63 7.40 -12.75
N GLU A 100 11.46 7.65 -11.46
CA GLU A 100 10.98 8.92 -10.90
C GLU A 100 11.83 10.09 -11.38
N SER A 101 13.16 9.99 -11.24
CA SER A 101 14.08 11.06 -11.63
C SER A 101 13.99 11.41 -13.11
N VAL A 102 13.76 10.41 -13.98
CA VAL A 102 13.54 10.67 -15.41
C VAL A 102 12.26 11.46 -15.60
N PHE A 103 11.14 11.10 -14.96
CA PHE A 103 9.89 11.86 -15.10
C PHE A 103 9.98 13.28 -14.49
N GLU A 104 10.69 13.47 -13.38
CA GLU A 104 10.87 14.78 -12.75
C GLU A 104 11.70 15.77 -13.60
N GLU A 105 12.70 15.28 -14.33
CA GLU A 105 13.58 16.14 -15.15
C GLU A 105 12.81 16.83 -16.30
N TYR A 106 11.75 16.20 -16.79
CA TYR A 106 10.91 16.74 -17.87
C TYR A 106 9.73 17.55 -17.29
N LEU A 107 10.03 18.80 -16.92
CA LEU A 107 9.23 19.86 -16.25
C LEU A 107 7.75 20.15 -16.65
N TYR A 108 7.06 19.35 -17.46
CA TYR A 108 5.66 19.62 -17.85
C TYR A 108 4.77 18.37 -17.81
N ASN A 109 3.96 18.24 -16.75
CA ASN A 109 2.88 17.25 -16.56
C ASN A 109 3.30 15.78 -16.30
N CYS A 110 4.55 15.52 -15.91
CA CYS A 110 5.06 14.16 -15.75
C CYS A 110 4.71 13.50 -14.40
N ASP A 111 4.34 14.28 -13.37
CA ASP A 111 3.91 13.75 -12.08
C ASP A 111 2.69 12.82 -12.23
N GLU A 112 1.72 13.19 -13.08
CA GLU A 112 0.52 12.37 -13.33
C GLU A 112 0.85 11.04 -14.04
N ASP A 113 1.85 11.03 -14.91
CA ASP A 113 2.27 9.84 -15.64
C ASP A 113 3.06 8.87 -14.74
N PHE A 114 3.96 9.40 -13.90
CA PHE A 114 4.68 8.58 -12.92
C PHE A 114 3.74 8.00 -11.86
N GLU A 115 2.79 8.80 -11.36
CA GLU A 115 1.73 8.32 -10.47
C GLU A 115 0.92 7.20 -11.12
N PHE A 116 0.54 7.35 -12.39
CA PHE A 116 -0.20 6.32 -13.13
C PHE A 116 0.54 4.98 -13.16
N PHE A 117 1.85 4.96 -13.40
CA PHE A 117 2.65 3.73 -13.37
C PHE A 117 2.79 3.17 -11.96
N SER A 118 2.95 4.04 -10.96
CA SER A 118 2.99 3.64 -9.55
C SER A 118 1.70 2.96 -9.12
N TYR A 119 0.54 3.51 -9.48
CA TYR A 119 -0.77 2.88 -9.23
C TYR A 119 -0.96 1.59 -10.01
N SER A 120 -0.52 1.53 -11.27
CA SER A 120 -0.60 0.32 -12.10
C SER A 120 0.22 -0.84 -11.50
N ALA A 121 1.43 -0.55 -11.03
CA ALA A 121 2.28 -1.50 -10.31
C ALA A 121 1.58 -1.98 -9.02
N GLN A 122 1.04 -1.04 -8.25
CA GLN A 122 0.34 -1.32 -7.00
C GLN A 122 -0.86 -2.25 -7.21
N ASP A 123 -1.74 -1.94 -8.17
CA ASP A 123 -2.94 -2.73 -8.45
C ASP A 123 -2.59 -4.15 -8.89
N LEU A 124 -1.61 -4.30 -9.78
CA LEU A 124 -1.12 -5.61 -10.19
C LEU A 124 -0.47 -6.36 -9.03
N PHE A 125 0.27 -5.67 -8.16
CA PHE A 125 0.93 -6.29 -7.01
C PHE A 125 -0.11 -6.93 -6.07
N PHE A 126 -1.15 -6.18 -5.72
CA PHE A 126 -2.23 -6.69 -4.88
C PHE A 126 -3.06 -7.77 -5.58
N LYS A 127 -3.25 -7.67 -6.90
CA LYS A 127 -3.88 -8.74 -7.68
C LYS A 127 -3.11 -10.06 -7.54
N TYR A 128 -1.79 -10.05 -7.69
CA TYR A 128 -0.98 -11.27 -7.55
C TYR A 128 -0.84 -11.72 -6.10
N ILE A 129 -0.71 -10.81 -5.13
CA ILE A 129 -0.69 -11.18 -3.71
C ILE A 129 -1.95 -11.91 -3.30
N ARG A 130 -3.13 -11.46 -3.77
CA ARG A 130 -4.40 -12.14 -3.47
C ARG A 130 -4.49 -13.52 -4.13
N ALA A 131 -3.83 -13.70 -5.28
CA ALA A 131 -3.77 -14.98 -5.98
C ALA A 131 -2.67 -15.92 -5.47
N CYS A 132 -1.70 -15.42 -4.69
CA CYS A 132 -0.57 -16.21 -4.19
C CYS A 132 -0.93 -16.96 -2.90
N GLU A 133 -0.87 -18.29 -2.95
CA GLU A 133 -1.12 -19.17 -1.80
C GLU A 133 0.03 -19.17 -0.78
N ASP A 134 1.25 -18.87 -1.21
CA ASP A 134 2.43 -18.82 -0.33
C ASP A 134 2.46 -17.49 0.44
N ARG A 135 1.81 -17.50 1.62
CA ARG A 135 1.65 -16.30 2.44
C ARG A 135 2.95 -15.83 3.08
N GLU A 136 3.86 -16.74 3.42
CA GLU A 136 5.18 -16.38 3.94
C GLU A 136 5.97 -15.61 2.89
N TYR A 137 6.00 -16.13 1.65
CA TYR A 137 6.62 -15.44 0.52
C TYR A 137 6.02 -14.05 0.26
N VAL A 138 4.69 -13.94 0.30
CA VAL A 138 3.99 -12.65 0.14
C VAL A 138 4.41 -11.66 1.22
N LEU A 139 4.43 -12.08 2.48
CA LEU A 139 4.80 -11.22 3.60
C LEU A 139 6.25 -10.75 3.48
N ASP A 140 7.16 -11.65 3.12
CA ASP A 140 8.58 -11.29 2.88
C ASP A 140 8.73 -10.26 1.77
N LYS A 141 7.95 -10.38 0.69
CA LYS A 141 7.98 -9.40 -0.41
C LYS A 141 7.36 -8.05 -0.06
N ILE A 142 6.28 -8.03 0.71
CA ILE A 142 5.71 -6.78 1.24
C ILE A 142 6.73 -6.07 2.13
N ILE A 143 7.39 -6.83 3.02
CA ILE A 143 8.45 -6.34 3.89
C ILE A 143 9.59 -5.74 3.04
N GLU A 144 10.10 -6.46 2.04
CA GLU A 144 11.14 -5.98 1.13
C GLU A 144 10.78 -4.63 0.50
N LEU A 145 9.57 -4.48 -0.04
CA LEU A 145 9.10 -3.22 -0.64
C LEU A 145 8.99 -2.08 0.35
N ILE A 146 8.46 -2.35 1.54
CA ILE A 146 8.41 -1.37 2.64
C ILE A 146 9.81 -0.85 2.96
N TYR A 147 10.85 -1.66 2.73
CA TYR A 147 12.21 -1.27 3.02
C TYR A 147 12.92 -0.43 1.94
N ILE A 148 12.41 -0.39 0.71
CA ILE A 148 12.98 0.41 -0.38
C ILE A 148 12.89 1.91 -0.04
N GLU A 149 14.01 2.62 -0.13
CA GLU A 149 14.04 4.08 0.06
C GLU A 149 13.34 4.78 -1.13
N GLY A 150 12.65 5.89 -0.88
CA GLY A 150 11.91 6.62 -1.94
C GLY A 150 10.53 6.06 -2.30
N PHE A 151 10.03 5.01 -1.62
CA PHE A 151 8.70 4.46 -1.89
C PHE A 151 7.55 5.37 -1.37
N GLU A 152 7.39 6.60 -1.87
CA GLU A 152 6.49 7.62 -1.32
C GLU A 152 4.99 7.27 -1.37
N THR A 153 4.61 6.22 -2.11
CA THR A 153 3.22 5.70 -2.17
C THR A 153 2.78 4.92 -0.92
N TYR A 154 3.48 5.11 0.21
CA TYR A 154 3.23 4.47 1.51
C TYR A 154 1.76 4.48 1.94
N PHE A 155 1.07 5.62 1.87
CA PHE A 155 -0.30 5.73 2.39
C PHE A 155 -1.30 4.88 1.60
N THR A 156 -1.22 4.92 0.27
CA THR A 156 -2.10 4.12 -0.59
C THR A 156 -1.75 2.64 -0.47
N PHE A 157 -0.46 2.29 -0.36
CA PHE A 157 -0.01 0.92 -0.19
C PHE A 157 -0.55 0.30 1.11
N VAL A 158 -0.47 1.02 2.22
CA VAL A 158 -0.96 0.56 3.55
C VAL A 158 -2.46 0.33 3.57
N ASN A 159 -3.23 1.23 2.99
CA ASN A 159 -4.68 1.05 2.89
C ASN A 159 -5.02 -0.19 2.06
N SER A 160 -4.27 -0.45 0.99
CA SER A 160 -4.48 -1.62 0.12
C SER A 160 -4.02 -2.95 0.75
N ILE A 161 -3.00 -2.95 1.62
CA ILE A 161 -2.59 -4.12 2.42
C ILE A 161 -3.78 -4.62 3.27
N SER A 162 -4.49 -3.70 3.93
CA SER A 162 -5.60 -4.02 4.84
C SER A 162 -6.71 -4.86 4.17
N THR A 163 -6.93 -4.64 2.88
CA THR A 163 -7.98 -5.31 2.10
C THR A 163 -7.50 -6.61 1.45
N SER A 164 -6.19 -6.86 1.45
CA SER A 164 -5.56 -7.95 0.70
C SER A 164 -4.95 -9.04 1.59
N LEU A 165 -4.78 -8.74 2.88
CA LEU A 165 -4.29 -9.68 3.88
C LEU A 165 -5.38 -10.02 4.90
N SER A 166 -5.39 -11.25 5.41
CA SER A 166 -6.19 -11.63 6.57
C SER A 166 -5.68 -10.94 7.85
N LYS A 167 -6.48 -10.90 8.92
CA LYS A 167 -6.06 -10.30 10.20
C LYS A 167 -4.80 -10.95 10.76
N ASP A 168 -4.68 -12.27 10.67
CA ASP A 168 -3.52 -13.02 11.19
C ASP A 168 -2.26 -12.70 10.37
N GLU A 169 -2.40 -12.49 9.06
CA GLU A 169 -1.30 -12.07 8.19
C GLU A 169 -0.87 -10.64 8.46
N GLN A 170 -1.83 -9.73 8.69
CA GLN A 170 -1.54 -8.36 9.10
C GLN A 170 -0.79 -8.34 10.45
N LEU A 171 -1.21 -9.17 11.41
CA LEU A 171 -0.51 -9.33 12.71
C LEU A 171 0.92 -9.84 12.53
N THR A 172 1.09 -10.83 11.65
CA THR A 172 2.41 -11.40 11.34
C THR A 172 3.30 -10.36 10.68
N LEU A 173 2.77 -9.62 9.69
CA LEU A 173 3.47 -8.53 9.01
C LEU A 173 3.92 -7.46 10.01
N ALA A 174 3.00 -6.94 10.82
CA ALA A 174 3.30 -5.90 11.81
C ALA A 174 4.33 -6.38 12.85
N SER A 175 4.21 -7.64 13.32
CA SER A 175 5.20 -8.24 14.22
C SER A 175 6.59 -8.34 13.58
N ASN A 176 6.66 -8.78 12.32
CA ASN A 176 7.92 -8.87 11.58
C ASN A 176 8.55 -7.49 11.37
N LEU A 177 7.75 -6.49 10.99
CA LEU A 177 8.21 -5.12 10.81
C LEU A 177 8.72 -4.51 12.12
N ILE A 178 8.07 -4.76 13.27
CA ILE A 178 8.58 -4.32 14.60
C ILE A 178 9.94 -4.97 14.92
N ASN A 179 10.06 -6.27 14.66
CA ASN A 179 11.29 -7.01 14.94
C ASN A 179 12.45 -6.55 14.04
N GLN A 180 12.16 -6.18 12.79
CA GLN A 180 13.16 -5.70 11.84
C GLN A 180 13.46 -4.20 12.01
N SER A 181 12.49 -3.37 12.39
CA SER A 181 12.69 -1.95 12.70
C SER A 181 13.59 -1.75 13.93
N LEU A 182 13.88 -2.80 14.72
CA LEU A 182 14.90 -2.75 15.80
C LEU A 182 16.31 -2.50 15.25
N LYS A 183 16.48 -2.58 13.93
CA LYS A 183 17.76 -2.49 13.24
C LYS A 183 17.86 -1.29 12.29
N LEU A 184 16.84 -0.42 12.19
CA LEU A 184 16.72 0.58 11.11
C LEU A 184 16.19 1.95 11.59
N PRO A 185 16.51 3.05 10.87
CA PRO A 185 16.18 4.42 11.27
C PRO A 185 14.68 4.79 11.17
N PHE A 186 14.35 5.93 11.79
CA PHE A 186 13.05 6.48 12.22
C PHE A 186 11.84 6.45 11.26
N ILE A 187 12.01 6.30 9.95
CA ILE A 187 10.94 6.59 8.97
C ILE A 187 9.84 5.51 8.92
N LYS A 188 10.05 4.33 9.50
CA LYS A 188 9.18 3.15 9.31
C LYS A 188 8.19 2.88 10.45
N TYR A 189 8.09 3.77 11.44
CA TYR A 189 7.18 3.58 12.57
C TYR A 189 5.72 3.96 12.26
N ASP A 190 5.49 4.99 11.45
CA ASP A 190 4.13 5.42 11.06
C ASP A 190 3.38 4.32 10.30
N LEU A 191 4.08 3.62 9.42
CA LEU A 191 3.58 2.45 8.70
C LEU A 191 3.16 1.31 9.64
N ILE A 192 4.03 0.96 10.60
CA ILE A 192 3.73 -0.09 11.58
C ILE A 192 2.57 0.35 12.46
N ALA A 193 2.53 1.63 12.84
CA ALA A 193 1.45 2.24 13.59
C ALA A 193 0.13 2.16 12.80
N ASP A 194 0.12 2.49 11.52
CA ASP A 194 -1.11 2.45 10.71
C ASP A 194 -1.60 1.01 10.47
N LEU A 195 -0.69 0.05 10.24
CA LEU A 195 -1.06 -1.38 10.22
C LEU A 195 -1.61 -1.83 11.58
N ALA A 196 -0.99 -1.42 12.69
CA ALA A 196 -1.43 -1.76 14.04
C ALA A 196 -2.62 -0.93 14.56
N LYS A 197 -3.10 0.09 13.83
CA LYS A 197 -4.42 0.70 14.06
C LYS A 197 -5.52 -0.10 13.37
N GLN A 198 -5.23 -0.61 12.17
CA GLN A 198 -6.16 -1.42 11.40
C GLN A 198 -6.43 -2.77 12.06
N ILE A 199 -5.41 -3.34 12.68
CA ILE A 199 -5.53 -4.48 13.58
C ILE A 199 -5.72 -3.87 14.98
N PRO A 200 -6.88 -3.91 15.62
CA PRO A 200 -7.06 -3.34 16.96
C PRO A 200 -6.27 -4.16 18.00
N ASP A 201 -4.95 -3.98 18.04
CA ASP A 201 -3.98 -4.57 18.95
C ASP A 201 -3.09 -3.45 19.48
N GLY A 202 -3.55 -2.83 20.56
CA GLY A 202 -2.91 -1.74 21.26
C GLY A 202 -1.57 -2.11 21.86
N SER A 203 -1.33 -3.39 22.17
CA SER A 203 0.00 -3.82 22.63
C SER A 203 1.00 -3.83 21.48
N LEU A 204 0.59 -4.23 20.28
CA LEU A 204 1.42 -4.21 19.08
C LEU A 204 1.68 -2.77 18.64
N PHE A 205 0.63 -1.94 18.61
CA PHE A 205 0.71 -0.52 18.29
C PHE A 205 1.63 0.23 19.25
N GLU A 206 1.47 0.00 20.56
CA GLU A 206 2.32 0.62 21.58
C GLU A 206 3.80 0.26 21.38
N ARG A 207 4.11 -1.01 21.08
CA ARG A 207 5.48 -1.45 20.79
C ARG A 207 6.07 -0.82 19.53
N ALA A 208 5.23 -0.53 18.54
CA ALA A 208 5.64 0.17 17.33
C ALA A 208 5.99 1.63 17.62
N VAL A 209 5.17 2.31 18.43
CA VAL A 209 5.28 3.75 18.66
C VAL A 209 6.33 4.11 19.74
N ILE A 210 6.50 3.32 20.81
CA ILE A 210 7.29 3.70 22.00
C ILE A 210 8.83 3.57 21.85
N LYS A 211 9.35 3.22 20.68
CA LYS A 211 10.75 2.76 20.58
C LYS A 211 11.82 3.83 20.79
N ASP A 212 11.46 5.11 20.76
CA ASP A 212 12.33 6.16 21.27
C ASP A 212 11.99 6.41 22.75
N ILE A 213 12.63 5.64 23.64
CA ILE A 213 12.43 5.67 25.10
C ILE A 213 12.60 7.10 25.69
N SER A 214 13.20 8.02 24.92
CA SER A 214 13.36 9.43 25.28
C SER A 214 12.18 10.35 24.97
N ASN A 215 11.24 9.97 24.10
CA ASN A 215 10.17 10.87 23.65
C ASN A 215 8.78 10.27 23.88
N ASN A 216 8.31 10.39 25.13
CA ASN A 216 6.89 10.37 25.49
C ASN A 216 6.17 11.60 24.89
N ASN A 217 6.21 11.77 23.57
CA ASN A 217 5.52 12.87 22.93
C ASN A 217 4.00 12.66 23.08
N LYS A 218 3.27 13.77 23.28
CA LYS A 218 1.85 13.74 23.66
C LYS A 218 0.96 13.18 22.53
N TYR A 219 1.41 13.26 21.27
CA TYR A 219 0.71 12.73 20.10
C TYR A 219 0.67 11.20 20.13
N ASP A 220 1.81 10.58 20.41
CA ASP A 220 1.97 9.13 20.45
C ASP A 220 1.16 8.48 21.57
N LEU A 221 1.18 9.07 22.78
CA LEU A 221 0.37 8.60 23.91
C LEU A 221 -1.13 8.71 23.63
N LEU A 222 -1.56 9.76 22.94
CA LEU A 222 -2.95 9.91 22.49
C LEU A 222 -3.32 8.80 21.51
N LYS A 223 -2.49 8.55 20.49
CA LYS A 223 -2.71 7.47 19.52
C LYS A 223 -2.74 6.08 20.17
N ILE A 224 -1.86 5.82 21.12
CA ILE A 224 -1.84 4.55 21.87
C ILE A 224 -3.16 4.37 22.64
N ALA A 225 -3.63 5.43 23.30
CA ALA A 225 -4.89 5.39 24.03
C ALA A 225 -6.10 5.20 23.11
N GLU A 226 -6.11 5.81 21.91
CA GLU A 226 -7.16 5.58 20.90
C GLU A 226 -7.28 4.10 20.52
N VAL A 227 -6.15 3.43 20.27
CA VAL A 227 -6.15 1.99 19.91
C VAL A 227 -6.64 1.12 21.06
N TYR A 228 -6.19 1.35 22.30
CA TYR A 228 -6.70 0.61 23.45
C TYR A 228 -8.19 0.90 23.74
N CYS A 229 -8.68 2.09 23.43
CA CYS A 229 -10.10 2.43 23.53
C CYS A 229 -10.94 1.66 22.50
N ALA A 230 -10.44 1.54 21.26
CA ALA A 230 -11.07 0.75 20.20
C ALA A 230 -11.11 -0.76 20.51
N GLU A 231 -10.18 -1.26 21.33
CA GLU A 231 -10.20 -2.62 21.89
C GLU A 231 -11.10 -2.80 23.12
N GLU A 232 -11.82 -1.76 23.54
CA GLU A 232 -12.61 -1.74 24.79
C GLU A 232 -11.76 -1.96 26.06
N LYS A 233 -10.43 -1.79 25.97
CA LYS A 233 -9.47 -1.87 27.09
C LYS A 233 -9.37 -0.50 27.79
N TYR A 234 -10.50 0.01 28.24
CA TYR A 234 -10.65 1.38 28.72
C TYR A 234 -9.74 1.74 29.91
N ASP A 235 -9.47 0.79 30.82
CA ASP A 235 -8.54 1.03 31.95
C ASP A 235 -7.11 1.28 31.47
N ILE A 236 -6.67 0.56 30.44
CA ILE A 236 -5.33 0.71 29.85
C ILE A 236 -5.26 2.03 29.08
N ALA A 237 -6.26 2.32 28.25
CA ALA A 237 -6.37 3.59 27.53
C ALA A 237 -6.30 4.78 28.50
N LEU A 238 -7.04 4.71 29.61
CA LEU A 238 -7.04 5.73 30.66
C LEU A 238 -5.67 5.88 31.32
N SER A 239 -4.98 4.77 31.61
CA SER A 239 -3.63 4.79 32.17
C SER A 239 -2.64 5.48 31.24
N LYS A 240 -2.73 5.26 29.92
CA LYS A 240 -1.84 5.86 28.92
C LYS A 240 -2.07 7.37 28.76
N LEU A 241 -3.33 7.81 28.79
CA LEU A 241 -3.64 9.24 28.81
C LEU A 241 -3.18 9.92 30.10
N LYS A 242 -3.22 9.21 31.24
CA LYS A 242 -2.82 9.75 32.54
C LYS A 242 -1.32 9.74 32.81
N SER A 243 -0.51 8.94 32.09
CA SER A 243 0.96 8.91 32.23
C SER A 243 1.66 10.17 31.68
N TYR A 244 0.93 11.28 31.58
CA TYR A 244 1.28 12.55 31.00
C TYR A 244 2.15 13.42 31.92
N SER A 245 3.21 14.04 31.38
CA SER A 245 3.91 15.17 31.98
C SER A 245 3.78 16.40 31.08
N THR A 246 3.44 17.54 31.68
CA THR A 246 3.08 18.82 31.04
C THR A 246 4.20 19.45 30.21
N SER A 247 4.29 19.12 28.92
CA SER A 247 4.74 20.07 27.88
C SER A 247 4.53 19.51 26.46
N ASN A 248 3.67 20.18 25.69
CA ASN A 248 3.61 20.35 24.22
C ASN A 248 2.17 20.33 23.69
N TYR A 249 1.97 21.07 22.59
CA TYR A 249 0.72 21.24 21.85
C TYR A 249 0.17 19.89 21.38
N VAL A 250 -1.00 19.50 21.88
CA VAL A 250 -1.87 18.47 21.29
C VAL A 250 -3.27 19.02 21.31
N ASP A 251 -4.02 18.65 20.27
CA ASP A 251 -5.43 18.93 20.13
C ASP A 251 -6.21 18.54 21.41
N GLU A 252 -6.51 19.56 22.23
CA GLU A 252 -7.21 19.39 23.49
C GLU A 252 -8.63 18.86 23.27
N GLU A 253 -9.24 19.19 22.13
CA GLU A 253 -10.57 18.73 21.76
C GLU A 253 -10.58 17.21 21.56
N GLN A 254 -9.63 16.69 20.78
CA GLN A 254 -9.49 15.25 20.53
C GLN A 254 -9.23 14.47 21.83
N MET A 255 -8.37 14.99 22.70
CA MET A 255 -8.08 14.38 24.00
C MET A 255 -9.32 14.35 24.90
N ILE A 256 -10.09 15.43 24.95
CA ILE A 256 -11.33 15.49 25.76
C ILE A 256 -12.38 14.50 25.21
N LYS A 257 -12.56 14.42 23.88
CA LYS A 257 -13.46 13.43 23.25
C LYS A 257 -13.09 12.00 23.63
N LEU A 258 -11.81 11.67 23.62
CA LEU A 258 -11.34 10.34 24.01
C LEU A 258 -11.57 10.06 25.50
N TYR A 259 -11.38 11.05 26.40
CA TYR A 259 -11.76 10.90 27.82
C TYR A 259 -13.25 10.60 27.99
N ILE A 260 -14.13 11.28 27.25
CA ILE A 260 -15.58 11.03 27.27
C ILE A 260 -15.88 9.59 26.87
N GLU A 261 -15.28 9.10 25.79
CA GLU A 261 -15.49 7.74 25.28
C GLU A 261 -15.00 6.68 26.27
N ILE A 262 -13.79 6.85 26.83
CA ILE A 262 -13.23 5.96 27.84
C ILE A 262 -14.12 5.91 29.09
N TYR A 263 -14.56 7.05 29.62
CA TYR A 263 -15.42 7.07 30.81
C TYR A 263 -16.84 6.55 30.55
N LYS A 264 -17.34 6.67 29.32
CA LYS A 264 -18.57 5.99 28.87
C LYS A 264 -18.39 4.47 28.94
N GLY A 265 -17.28 3.95 28.40
CA GLY A 265 -16.93 2.53 28.44
C GLY A 265 -16.75 1.98 29.87
N LEU A 266 -16.11 2.75 30.75
CA LEU A 266 -15.95 2.44 32.18
C LEU A 266 -17.24 2.61 33.01
N LYS A 267 -18.34 3.07 32.40
CA LYS A 267 -19.61 3.39 33.07
C LYS A 267 -19.45 4.40 34.22
N ASN A 268 -18.49 5.32 34.09
CA ASN A 268 -18.27 6.41 35.05
C ASN A 268 -18.95 7.69 34.56
N THR A 269 -20.26 7.76 34.75
CA THR A 269 -21.11 8.86 34.28
C THR A 269 -20.69 10.22 34.86
N THR A 270 -20.20 10.27 36.10
CA THR A 270 -19.74 11.52 36.72
C THR A 270 -18.57 12.12 35.95
N LYS A 271 -17.54 11.31 35.67
CA LYS A 271 -16.38 11.78 34.91
C LYS A 271 -16.72 12.05 33.46
N GLN A 272 -17.58 11.23 32.85
CA GLN A 272 -18.06 11.47 31.49
C GLN A 272 -18.72 12.84 31.35
N ILE A 273 -19.63 13.20 32.27
CA ILE A 273 -20.31 14.50 32.27
C ILE A 273 -19.32 15.65 32.48
N GLU A 274 -18.37 15.50 33.40
CA GLU A 274 -17.32 16.50 33.66
C GLU A 274 -16.57 16.87 32.37
N TYR A 275 -16.05 15.87 31.63
CA TYR A 275 -15.34 16.12 30.37
C TYR A 275 -16.25 16.63 29.25
N ALA A 276 -17.51 16.17 29.18
CA ALA A 276 -18.47 16.69 28.21
C ALA A 276 -18.80 18.17 28.44
N THR A 277 -18.90 18.60 29.71
CA THR A 277 -19.05 20.01 30.08
C THR A 277 -17.83 20.81 29.67
N THR A 278 -16.61 20.32 29.95
CA THR A 278 -15.36 20.98 29.52
C THR A 278 -15.29 21.15 27.99
N LEU A 279 -15.69 20.12 27.23
CA LEU A 279 -15.74 20.21 25.77
C LEU A 279 -16.68 21.32 25.30
N PHE A 280 -17.88 21.39 25.88
CA PHE A 280 -18.88 22.39 25.54
C PHE A 280 -18.44 23.82 25.91
N GLU A 281 -17.82 24.00 27.06
CA GLU A 281 -17.32 25.30 27.53
C GLU A 281 -16.18 25.83 26.64
N ASN A 282 -15.30 24.94 26.17
CA ASN A 282 -14.17 25.31 25.32
C ASN A 282 -14.55 25.44 23.83
N HIS A 283 -15.57 24.71 23.36
CA HIS A 283 -16.00 24.67 21.95
C HIS A 283 -17.55 24.76 21.83
N PRO A 284 -18.15 25.94 22.11
CA PRO A 284 -19.61 26.10 22.21
C PRO A 284 -20.39 25.94 20.89
N THR A 285 -19.70 25.76 19.76
CA THR A 285 -20.29 25.52 18.43
C THR A 285 -20.57 24.04 18.13
N ILE A 286 -20.11 23.10 18.97
CA ILE A 286 -20.39 21.66 18.80
C ILE A 286 -21.85 21.39 19.20
N LYS A 287 -22.74 21.41 18.21
CA LYS A 287 -24.15 21.05 18.37
C LYS A 287 -24.30 19.52 18.41
N HIS A 288 -24.76 19.02 19.56
CA HIS A 288 -25.30 17.69 19.84
C HIS A 288 -24.27 16.57 20.10
N LEU A 289 -24.16 16.19 21.39
CA LEU A 289 -23.70 14.88 21.86
C LEU A 289 -24.95 14.06 22.17
N ASP A 290 -25.41 13.26 21.21
CA ASP A 290 -26.41 12.20 21.43
C ASP A 290 -25.71 10.86 21.78
#